data_AF-A0AAU2DYR6-F1
#
_entry.id   AF-A0AAU2DYR6-F1
#
_cell.length_a   1.000
_cell.length_b   1.000
_cell.length_c   1.000
_cell.angle_alpha   90.00
_cell.angle_beta   90.00
_cell.angle_gamma   90.00
#
_symmetry.space_group_name_H-M   'P 1'
#
loop_
_entity.id
_entity.type
_entity.pdbx_description
1 polymer ?
#
loop_
_entity_poly.entity_id
_entity_poly.type
_entity_poly.pdbx_seq_one_letter_code
_entity_poly.pdbx_strand_id
1 'polypeptide(L)' 'MRRSVIALNDWAEHWIVPAGASTVSLLHRDCGSEVRSVVTCASGHEITAPGQVTAVPVPGAKPASATDQPAHGGG' A
#
# COMPACT_ATOMS: atom_id res chain seq x y z
N MET A 1 -12.66 9.26 10.23
CA MET A 1 -12.13 7.98 9.70
C MET A 1 -10.84 8.28 8.93
N ARG A 2 -9.64 7.97 9.44
CA ARG A 2 -8.35 8.35 8.81
C ARG A 2 -7.40 7.15 8.60
N ARG A 3 -7.93 5.95 8.32
CA ARG A 3 -7.09 4.75 8.07
C ARG A 3 -6.39 4.83 6.71
N SER A 4 -7.03 5.41 5.71
CA SER A 4 -6.48 5.55 4.36
C SER A 4 -5.22 6.42 4.32
N VAL A 5 -5.11 7.44 5.18
CA VAL A 5 -3.93 8.32 5.23
C VAL A 5 -2.69 7.55 5.72
N ILE A 6 -2.84 6.64 6.68
CA ILE A 6 -1.74 5.82 7.18
C ILE A 6 -1.18 4.95 6.05
N ALA A 7 -2.07 4.23 5.34
CA ALA A 7 -1.66 3.36 4.23
C ALA A 7 -1.00 4.14 3.08
N LEU A 8 -1.51 5.34 2.75
CA LEU A 8 -0.91 6.20 1.73
C LEU A 8 0.44 6.77 2.17
N ASN A 9 0.61 7.10 3.45
CA ASN A 9 1.89 7.53 3.99
C ASN A 9 2.95 6.43 3.85
N ASP A 10 2.64 5.20 4.25
CA ASP A 10 3.58 4.08 4.15
C ASP A 10 3.95 3.77 2.70
N TRP A 11 2.99 3.84 1.77
CA TRP A 11 3.28 3.70 0.35
C TRP A 11 4.21 4.82 -0.15
N ALA A 12 3.96 6.07 0.24
CA ALA A 12 4.80 7.19 -0.14
C ALA A 12 6.22 7.05 0.45
N GLU A 13 6.35 6.62 1.70
CA GLU A 13 7.66 6.35 2.33
C GLU A 13 8.46 5.29 1.59
N HIS A 14 7.80 4.26 1.06
CA HIS A 14 8.47 3.18 0.34
C HIS A 14 8.89 3.57 -1.09
N TRP A 15 8.10 4.38 -1.79
CA TRP A 15 8.28 4.60 -3.25
C TRP A 15 8.63 6.03 -3.66
N ILE A 16 8.29 7.04 -2.86
CA ILE A 16 8.43 8.46 -3.21
C ILE A 16 9.50 9.14 -2.35
N VAL A 17 9.49 8.86 -1.04
CA VAL A 17 10.34 9.59 -0.10
C VAL A 17 11.76 9.02 -0.13
N PRO A 18 12.80 9.87 -0.23
CA PRO A 18 14.17 9.40 -0.14
C PRO A 18 14.46 8.69 1.19
N ALA A 19 15.34 7.69 1.15
CA ALA A 19 15.75 6.97 2.35
C ALA A 19 16.27 7.95 3.43
N GLY A 20 15.73 7.83 4.64
CA GLY A 20 16.07 8.69 5.79
C GLY A 20 15.31 10.02 5.86
N ALA A 21 14.42 10.32 4.91
CA ALA A 21 13.48 11.43 4.99
C ALA A 21 12.06 10.93 5.31
N SER A 22 11.20 11.82 5.82
CA SER A 22 9.77 11.55 6.02
C SER A 22 8.97 12.80 5.66
N THR A 23 7.84 12.63 4.98
CA THR A 23 6.92 13.73 4.67
C THR A 23 6.05 14.09 5.87
N VAL A 24 5.62 13.10 6.66
CA VAL A 24 4.85 13.25 7.89
C VAL A 24 5.17 12.08 8.83
N SER A 25 5.43 12.36 10.12
CA SER A 25 5.52 11.32 11.15
C SER A 25 4.16 11.03 11.77
N LEU A 26 3.65 9.82 11.58
CA LEU A 26 2.40 9.36 12.19
C LEU A 26 2.71 8.63 13.50
N LEU A 27 2.34 9.24 14.63
CA LEU A 27 2.59 8.69 15.95
C LEU A 27 1.28 8.29 16.66
N HIS A 28 1.34 7.21 17.43
CA HIS A 28 0.24 6.78 18.28
C HIS A 28 0.05 7.80 19.39
N ARG A 29 -1.20 8.22 19.60
CA ARG A 29 -1.51 9.36 20.47
C ARG A 29 -1.02 9.16 21.91
N ASP A 30 -1.16 7.95 22.42
CA ASP A 30 -0.99 7.71 23.85
C ASP A 30 0.45 7.31 24.21
N CYS A 31 1.13 6.56 23.33
CA CYS A 31 2.49 6.07 23.60
C CYS A 31 3.57 6.75 22.76
N GLY A 32 3.20 7.55 21.75
CA GLY A 32 4.13 8.25 20.87
C GLY A 32 4.88 7.34 19.88
N SER A 33 4.61 6.03 19.88
CA SER A 33 5.24 5.10 18.95
C SER A 33 4.79 5.33 17.51
N GLU A 34 5.66 5.06 16.55
CA GLU A 34 5.33 5.19 15.13
C GLU A 34 4.17 4.27 14.73
N VAL A 35 3.26 4.79 13.90
CA VAL A 35 2.12 4.08 13.36
C VAL A 35 2.43 3.68 11.94
N ARG A 36 2.35 2.37 11.67
CA ARG A 36 2.40 1.80 10.33
C ARG A 36 1.15 0.98 10.06
N SER A 37 0.83 0.83 8.78
CA SER A 37 -0.18 -0.08 8.28
C SER A 37 0.37 -1.49 8.21
N VAL A 38 -0.46 -2.45 8.62
CA VAL A 38 -0.19 -3.88 8.47
C VAL A 38 -1.32 -4.47 7.66
N VAL A 39 -0.99 -5.23 6.62
CA VAL A 39 -1.95 -5.95 5.80
C VAL A 39 -2.00 -7.38 6.26
N THR A 40 -3.18 -7.88 6.61
CA THR A 40 -3.38 -9.26 7.06
C THR A 40 -4.42 -9.95 6.20
N CYS A 41 -4.24 -11.24 5.93
CA CYS A 41 -5.30 -12.06 5.37
C CYS A 41 -6.40 -12.35 6.41
N ALA A 42 -7.54 -12.87 5.97
CA ALA A 42 -8.66 -13.20 6.88
C ALA A 42 -8.30 -14.24 7.95
N SER A 43 -7.28 -15.06 7.70
CA SER A 43 -6.77 -16.05 8.66
C SER A 43 -5.73 -15.48 9.64
N GLY A 44 -5.40 -14.19 9.54
CA GLY A 44 -4.48 -13.52 10.46
C GLY A 44 -3.00 -13.55 10.08
N HIS A 45 -2.63 -14.12 8.92
CA HIS A 45 -1.25 -14.03 8.43
C HIS A 45 -0.94 -12.62 7.95
N GLU A 46 0.24 -12.11 8.27
CA GLU A 46 0.75 -10.86 7.74
C GLU A 46 1.21 -11.01 6.28
N ILE A 47 0.89 -10.01 5.45
CA ILE A 47 1.31 -9.91 4.06
C ILE A 47 2.44 -8.86 3.99
N THR A 48 3.65 -9.34 3.76
CA THR A 48 4.89 -8.54 3.71
C THR A 48 5.45 -8.38 2.30
N ALA A 49 4.95 -9.15 1.33
CA ALA A 49 5.41 -9.11 -0.05
C ALA A 49 4.26 -9.25 -1.07
N PRO A 50 4.35 -8.60 -2.25
CA PRO A 50 3.33 -8.69 -3.29
C PRO A 50 3.01 -10.11 -3.75
N GLY A 51 4.00 -11.01 -3.78
CA GLY A 51 3.81 -12.41 -4.20
C GLY A 51 2.98 -13.27 -3.23
N GLN A 52 2.65 -12.77 -2.05
CA GLN A 52 1.81 -13.46 -1.07
C GLN A 52 0.31 -13.23 -1.28
N VAL A 53 -0.06 -12.39 -2.26
CA VAL A 53 -1.45 -12.12 -2.62
C VAL A 53 -1.69 -12.45 -4.09
N THR A 54 -2.91 -12.90 -4.40
CA THR A 54 -3.37 -13.11 -5.77
C THR A 54 -4.66 -12.35 -5.97
N ALA A 55 -4.70 -11.49 -6.99
CA ALA A 55 -5.93 -10.83 -7.40
C ALA A 55 -6.80 -11.83 -8.18
N VAL A 56 -7.97 -12.15 -7.65
CA VAL A 56 -8.92 -13.06 -8.29
C VAL A 56 -10.09 -12.24 -8.84
N PRO A 57 -10.40 -12.31 -10.15
CA PRO A 57 -11.57 -11.67 -10.71
C PRO A 57 -12.86 -12.17 -10.05
N VAL A 58 -13.75 -11.24 -9.70
CA VAL A 58 -15.09 -11.55 -9.21
C VAL A 58 -16.10 -11.63 -10.36
N PRO A 59 -17.27 -12.26 -10.19
CA PRO A 59 -18.35 -12.17 -11.17
C PRO A 59 -18.65 -10.70 -11.51
N GLY A 60 -18.62 -10.35 -12.80
CA GLY A 60 -18.78 -8.98 -13.28
C GLY A 60 -17.49 -8.15 -13.36
N ALA A 61 -16.34 -8.71 -12.94
CA ALA A 61 -15.04 -8.09 -13.22
C ALA A 61 -14.78 -8.10 -14.73
N LYS A 62 -14.59 -6.90 -15.30
CA LYS A 62 -14.13 -6.77 -16.67
C LYS A 62 -12.62 -7.03 -16.72
N PRO A 63 -12.10 -7.83 -17.66
CA PRO A 63 -10.67 -7.92 -17.87
C PRO A 63 -10.09 -6.52 -18.08
N ALA A 64 -8.90 -6.26 -17.55
CA ALA A 64 -8.16 -5.08 -17.95
C ALA A 64 -7.99 -5.13 -19.48
N SER A 65 -8.59 -4.18 -20.19
CA SER A 65 -8.41 -4.08 -21.64
C SER A 65 -6.93 -3.80 -21.91
N ALA A 66 -6.33 -4.48 -22.89
CA ALA A 66 -4.92 -4.27 -23.26
C ALA A 66 -4.58 -2.80 -23.63
N THR A 67 -5.59 -1.98 -23.91
CA THR A 67 -5.47 -0.54 -24.19
C THR A 67 -5.27 0.34 -22.94
N ASP A 68 -5.48 -0.19 -21.73
CA ASP A 68 -5.42 0.58 -20.47
C ASP A 68 -4.05 0.48 -19.77
N GLN A 69 -3.05 -0.11 -20.43
CA GLN A 69 -1.69 -0.16 -19.92
C GLN A 69 -1.05 1.22 -20.13
N PRO A 70 -0.72 2.00 -19.07
CA PRO A 70 0.00 3.24 -19.26
C PRO A 70 1.34 2.89 -19.89
N ALA A 71 1.68 3.56 -20.98
CA ALA A 71 3.00 3.44 -21.59
C ALA A 71 4.04 3.76 -20.50
N HIS A 72 4.76 2.76 -20.01
CA HIS A 72 5.97 2.98 -19.23
C HIS A 72 6.92 3.74 -20.15
N GLY A 73 7.01 5.05 -19.95
CA GLY A 73 7.96 5.91 -20.63
C GLY A 73 9.37 5.43 -20.29
N GLY A 74 10.05 4.87 -21.28
CA GLY A 74 11.48 4.62 -21.21
C GLY A 74 12.24 5.94 -21.11
N GLY A 75 13.24 5.95 -20.22
CA GLY A 75 14.36 6.87 -20.22
C GLY A 75 15.64 6.04 -20.33
#